data_AF-A0A368TLV2-F1
#
_entry.id   AF-A0A368TLV2-F1
#
_cell.length_a   1.000
_cell.length_b   1.000
_cell.length_c   1.000
_cell.angle_alpha   90.00
_cell.angle_beta   90.00
_cell.angle_gamma   90.00
#
_symmetry.space_group_name_H-M   'P 1'
#
loop_
_entity.id
_entity.type
_entity.pdbx_description
1 polymer ?
#
loop_
_entity_poly.entity_id
_entity_poly.type
_entity_poly.pdbx_seq_one_letter_code
_entity_poly.pdbx_strand_id
1 'polypeptide(L)'
;MTGKIKSPLDCVQIKGEEKQIIPLFIIAVLLFVAVAWIAPASAAANANIVITEVTPTDLSPGDVKEITLTVKNQGGRDARHISMAFQKSDHISLIGSSTVYISSINAWCSKEIPITIKAEDEITEGAYAIPIVVTFGEYYFNASVGYVTTSMPSTTITIVFNVEGTTTLDVADVSTDPLELRKDSENNDMTVLIENSGSAKARSVSVKMNPHSPFVEAYSGSTSGFTEEIEARSSHSFVFALDIEDGAEEGSYTIPIIIEYIGEDAHKYSRKKSITLKISSQALVF
;
A
#
# COMPACT_ATOMS: atom_id res chain seq x y z
N MET A 1 50.62 9.28 18.26
CA MET A 1 49.47 8.60 17.65
C MET A 1 48.53 9.68 17.11
N THR A 2 48.69 10.02 15.85
CA THR A 2 48.05 11.17 15.19
C THR A 2 46.75 10.73 14.52
N GLY A 3 45.61 10.97 15.17
CA GLY A 3 44.29 10.76 14.58
C GLY A 3 43.99 11.85 13.56
N LYS A 4 43.82 11.47 12.29
CA LYS A 4 43.37 12.36 11.21
C LYS A 4 41.96 12.88 11.54
N ILE A 5 41.80 14.20 11.51
CA ILE A 5 40.50 14.87 11.54
C ILE A 5 39.82 14.62 10.19
N LYS A 6 38.67 13.94 10.23
CA LYS A 6 37.86 13.60 9.06
C LYS A 6 37.06 14.85 8.66
N SER A 7 37.24 15.35 7.44
CA SER A 7 36.65 16.62 7.00
C SER A 7 35.18 16.44 6.58
N PRO A 8 34.39 17.53 6.51
CA PRO A 8 32.98 17.48 6.06
C PRO A 8 32.77 16.94 4.64
N LEU A 9 33.85 16.76 3.86
CA LEU A 9 33.79 16.24 2.50
C LEU A 9 33.60 14.72 2.40
N ASP A 10 33.84 13.97 3.47
CA ASP A 10 33.78 12.50 3.41
C ASP A 10 32.35 11.94 3.23
N CYS A 11 31.31 12.75 3.39
CA CYS A 11 29.91 12.40 3.08
C CYS A 11 29.43 12.94 1.71
N VAL A 12 30.22 13.72 0.97
CA VAL A 12 29.84 14.24 -0.35
C VAL A 12 30.38 13.31 -1.44
N GLN A 13 29.57 12.34 -1.88
CA GLN A 13 29.89 11.55 -3.08
C GLN A 13 29.74 12.43 -4.33
N ILE A 14 30.83 13.02 -4.82
CA ILE A 14 30.85 13.63 -6.16
C ILE A 14 31.04 12.49 -7.17
N LYS A 15 30.01 12.25 -7.97
CA LYS A 15 30.01 11.33 -9.11
C LYS A 15 31.08 11.81 -10.12
N GLY A 16 32.19 11.09 -10.21
CA GLY A 16 33.29 11.42 -11.11
C GLY A 16 32.94 11.09 -12.56
N GLU A 17 32.91 12.10 -13.44
CA GLU A 17 33.02 11.89 -14.89
C GLU A 17 34.49 11.71 -15.27
N GLU A 18 34.77 10.66 -16.06
CA GLU A 18 36.09 10.35 -16.62
C GLU A 18 36.63 11.50 -17.49
N LYS A 19 37.89 11.87 -17.26
CA LYS A 19 38.64 12.82 -18.09
C LYS A 19 39.15 12.14 -19.36
N GLN A 20 38.58 12.45 -20.51
CA GLN A 20 39.24 12.25 -21.81
C GLN A 20 40.07 13.50 -22.16
N ILE A 21 41.37 13.31 -22.39
CA ILE A 21 42.33 14.37 -22.74
C ILE A 21 42.33 14.54 -24.27
N ILE A 22 42.02 15.73 -24.77
CA ILE A 22 42.21 16.14 -26.19
C ILE A 22 42.96 17.48 -26.20
N PRO A 23 44.04 17.65 -27.00
CA PRO A 23 44.86 18.86 -26.94
C PRO A 23 44.34 19.99 -27.84
N LEU A 24 44.27 21.18 -27.23
CA LEU A 24 44.64 22.52 -27.71
C LEU A 24 44.21 22.98 -29.12
N PHE A 25 43.28 23.95 -29.21
CA PHE A 25 43.37 25.08 -30.15
C PHE A 25 42.61 26.32 -29.62
N ILE A 26 43.18 27.49 -29.92
CA ILE A 26 42.96 28.84 -29.40
C ILE A 26 41.66 29.47 -29.95
N ILE A 27 40.95 30.30 -29.16
CA ILE A 27 40.42 31.66 -29.49
C ILE A 27 39.51 32.18 -28.36
N ALA A 28 39.69 33.46 -28.05
CA ALA A 28 39.08 34.23 -26.97
C ALA A 28 37.56 34.46 -27.11
N VAL A 29 36.82 34.33 -26.00
CA VAL A 29 35.70 35.21 -25.63
C VAL A 29 35.61 35.29 -24.10
N LEU A 30 35.88 36.49 -23.56
CA LEU A 30 35.60 36.88 -22.18
C LEU A 30 34.08 37.04 -22.03
N LEU A 31 33.42 36.02 -21.47
CA LEU A 31 32.05 36.10 -20.96
C LEU A 31 32.11 35.72 -19.49
N PHE A 32 32.41 36.72 -18.65
CA PHE A 32 32.19 36.66 -17.21
C PHE A 32 30.68 36.66 -16.99
N VAL A 33 30.03 35.51 -17.17
CA VAL A 33 28.71 35.29 -16.60
C VAL A 33 28.96 35.18 -15.11
N ALA A 34 28.67 36.27 -14.39
CA ALA A 34 28.49 36.23 -12.95
C ALA A 34 27.31 35.30 -12.67
N VAL A 35 27.57 34.00 -12.64
CA VAL A 35 26.67 33.06 -11.98
C VAL A 35 26.74 33.52 -10.53
N ALA A 36 25.71 34.26 -10.11
CA ALA A 36 25.47 34.49 -8.71
C ALA A 36 25.48 33.10 -8.07
N TRP A 37 26.54 32.81 -7.31
CA TRP A 37 26.57 31.68 -6.42
C TRP A 37 25.43 31.97 -5.46
N ILE A 38 24.25 31.41 -5.75
CA ILE A 38 23.21 31.33 -4.74
C ILE A 38 23.84 30.41 -3.71
N ALA A 39 24.41 31.02 -2.66
CA ALA A 39 24.90 30.27 -1.52
C ALA A 39 23.74 29.36 -1.11
N PRO A 40 23.97 28.03 -1.00
CA PRO A 40 22.94 27.15 -0.53
C PRO A 40 22.39 27.70 0.79
N ALA A 41 21.06 27.61 0.94
CA ALA A 41 20.28 28.08 2.08
C ALA A 41 21.08 27.97 3.37
N SER A 42 21.12 29.05 4.16
CA SER A 42 21.88 29.15 5.41
C SER A 42 21.83 27.83 6.18
N ALA A 43 22.96 27.12 6.20
CA ALA A 43 23.14 25.96 7.05
C ALA A 43 22.65 26.30 8.46
N ALA A 44 21.73 25.50 9.01
CA ALA A 44 21.41 25.62 10.42
C ALA A 44 22.72 25.42 11.20
N ALA A 45 23.16 26.44 11.95
CA ALA A 45 24.44 26.38 12.66
C ALA A 45 24.44 25.27 13.73
N ASN A 46 23.27 24.96 14.28
CA ASN A 46 23.06 23.93 15.29
C ASN A 46 22.75 22.58 14.66
N ALA A 47 22.92 21.49 15.41
CA ALA A 47 22.48 20.16 14.96
C ALA A 47 20.96 20.16 14.73
N ASN A 48 20.50 19.49 13.67
CA ASN A 48 19.09 19.43 13.29
C ASN A 48 18.73 18.04 12.76
N ILE A 49 18.03 17.24 13.54
CA ILE A 49 17.61 15.89 13.15
C ILE A 49 16.29 15.95 12.40
N VAL A 50 16.27 15.37 11.20
CA VAL A 50 15.07 15.21 10.37
C VAL A 50 15.00 13.78 9.83
N ILE A 51 13.82 13.34 9.41
CA ILE A 51 13.64 12.14 8.59
C ILE A 51 13.43 12.61 7.16
N THR A 52 14.32 12.22 6.24
CA THR A 52 14.25 12.65 4.84
C THR A 52 13.53 11.66 3.95
N GLU A 53 13.46 10.39 4.36
CA GLU A 53 12.87 9.32 3.57
C GLU A 53 12.37 8.21 4.50
N VAL A 54 11.26 7.60 4.09
CA VAL A 54 10.60 6.46 4.72
C VAL A 54 10.28 5.49 3.60
N THR A 55 10.75 4.25 3.68
CA THR A 55 10.56 3.29 2.57
C THR A 55 10.33 1.87 3.09
N PRO A 56 9.24 1.19 2.67
CA PRO A 56 8.10 1.73 1.91
C PRO A 56 7.18 2.62 2.77
N THR A 57 6.29 3.40 2.13
CA THR A 57 5.19 4.12 2.81
C THR A 57 3.84 3.44 2.63
N ASP A 58 3.73 2.52 1.68
CA ASP A 58 2.47 1.89 1.32
C ASP A 58 2.28 0.58 2.08
N LEU A 59 1.14 0.47 2.75
CA LEU A 59 0.71 -0.64 3.58
C LEU A 59 -0.63 -1.17 3.05
N SER A 60 -0.89 -2.42 3.36
CA SER A 60 -2.18 -3.06 3.20
C SER A 60 -2.68 -3.50 4.58
N PRO A 61 -4.01 -3.64 4.76
CA PRO A 61 -4.57 -4.12 6.01
C PRO A 61 -3.98 -5.49 6.42
N GLY A 62 -3.55 -5.61 7.68
CA GLY A 62 -2.89 -6.79 8.23
C GLY A 62 -1.38 -6.90 7.95
N ASP A 63 -0.79 -5.96 7.22
CA ASP A 63 0.63 -6.00 6.88
C ASP A 63 1.55 -6.03 8.11
N VAL A 64 2.58 -6.87 8.04
CA VAL A 64 3.78 -6.79 8.86
C VAL A 64 4.96 -6.50 7.94
N LYS A 65 5.49 -5.28 8.00
CA LYS A 65 6.53 -4.79 7.07
C LYS A 65 7.72 -4.19 7.81
N GLU A 66 8.90 -4.44 7.28
CA GLU A 66 10.12 -3.71 7.64
C GLU A 66 10.20 -2.42 6.83
N ILE A 67 10.33 -1.29 7.54
CA ILE A 67 10.40 0.05 6.99
C ILE A 67 11.77 0.62 7.32
N THR A 68 12.44 1.21 6.34
CA THR A 68 13.70 1.92 6.52
C THR A 68 13.44 3.41 6.65
N LEU A 69 13.91 4.01 7.75
CA LEU A 69 13.92 5.45 7.97
C LEU A 69 15.31 6.01 7.64
N THR A 70 15.39 6.99 6.74
CA THR A 70 16.62 7.74 6.50
C THR A 70 16.63 8.97 7.41
N VAL A 71 17.36 8.86 8.54
CA VAL A 71 17.51 9.92 9.53
C VAL A 71 18.72 10.77 9.18
N LYS A 72 18.53 12.07 8.96
CA LYS A 72 19.60 13.00 8.57
C LYS A 72 19.81 14.06 9.63
N ASN A 73 21.08 14.37 9.89
CA ASN A 73 21.44 15.61 10.55
C ASN A 73 21.66 16.69 9.48
N GLN A 74 20.71 17.61 9.33
CA GLN A 74 20.83 18.77 8.41
C GLN A 74 21.50 19.98 9.07
N GLY A 75 22.02 19.82 10.27
CA GLY A 75 22.74 20.85 11.00
C GLY A 75 24.23 20.88 10.70
N GLY A 76 24.87 22.02 10.99
CA GLY A 76 26.31 22.24 10.87
C GLY A 76 27.15 21.66 12.01
N ARG A 77 26.51 21.11 13.04
CA ARG A 77 27.15 20.45 14.20
C ARG A 77 26.72 18.99 14.29
N ASP A 78 27.53 18.17 14.95
CA ASP A 78 27.23 16.76 15.15
C ASP A 78 26.08 16.59 16.15
N ALA A 79 25.27 15.55 15.96
CA ALA A 79 24.25 15.14 16.92
C ALA A 79 24.72 13.89 17.68
N ARG A 80 24.49 13.85 18.99
CA ARG A 80 24.86 12.75 19.90
C ARG A 80 23.63 12.32 20.71
N HIS A 81 23.62 11.07 21.17
CA HIS A 81 22.59 10.51 22.06
C HIS A 81 21.17 10.76 21.54
N ILE A 82 20.96 10.49 20.25
CA ILE A 82 19.67 10.71 19.61
C ILE A 82 18.73 9.60 20.07
N SER A 83 17.56 9.98 20.56
CA SER A 83 16.49 9.10 20.97
C SER A 83 15.25 9.46 20.16
N MET A 84 14.69 8.48 19.46
CA MET A 84 13.48 8.62 18.65
C MET A 84 12.37 7.78 19.28
N ALA A 85 11.45 8.42 19.99
CA ALA A 85 10.33 7.78 20.67
C ALA A 85 9.06 7.87 19.82
N PHE A 86 8.69 6.75 19.20
CA PHE A 86 7.48 6.61 18.40
C PHE A 86 6.27 6.68 19.33
N GLN A 87 5.39 7.62 19.06
CA GLN A 87 4.15 7.77 19.80
C GLN A 87 3.13 6.74 19.32
N LYS A 88 2.13 6.47 20.17
CA LYS A 88 1.04 5.58 19.82
C LYS A 88 0.29 6.12 18.58
N SER A 89 0.02 5.25 17.63
CA SER A 89 -0.96 5.44 16.56
C SER A 89 -2.10 4.45 16.79
N ASP A 90 -3.30 4.77 16.32
CA ASP A 90 -4.50 3.98 16.64
C ASP A 90 -4.53 2.64 15.91
N HIS A 91 -4.10 2.61 14.64
CA HIS A 91 -4.22 1.42 13.78
C HIS A 91 -2.89 0.86 13.25
N ILE A 92 -1.77 1.54 13.55
CA ILE A 92 -0.43 1.08 13.20
C ILE A 92 0.42 1.00 14.46
N SER A 93 1.05 -0.14 14.66
CA SER A 93 1.91 -0.41 15.80
C SER A 93 3.34 -0.72 15.37
N LEU A 94 4.32 -0.33 16.18
CA LEU A 94 5.70 -0.80 16.02
C LEU A 94 5.85 -2.16 16.69
N ILE A 95 6.49 -3.10 15.99
CA ILE A 95 6.92 -4.37 16.55
C ILE A 95 8.32 -4.18 17.16
N GLY A 96 8.45 -4.51 18.44
CA GLY A 96 9.70 -4.38 19.19
C GLY A 96 9.72 -3.13 20.08
N SER A 97 10.83 -2.39 20.08
CA SER A 97 10.99 -1.20 20.90
C SER A 97 10.27 0.00 20.26
N SER A 98 9.48 0.73 21.04
CA SER A 98 8.91 2.02 20.64
C SER A 98 9.92 3.17 20.66
N THR A 99 11.16 2.91 21.10
CA THR A 99 12.25 3.89 21.09
C THR A 99 13.47 3.35 20.36
N VAL A 100 13.97 4.13 19.41
CA VAL A 100 15.23 3.85 18.71
C VAL A 100 16.31 4.79 19.22
N TYR A 101 17.49 4.24 19.49
CA TYR A 101 18.67 4.99 19.92
C TYR A 101 19.74 5.03 18.83
N ILE A 102 20.25 6.23 18.54
CA ILE A 102 21.37 6.44 17.63
C ILE A 102 22.47 7.18 18.39
N SER A 103 23.64 6.56 18.49
CA SER A 103 24.76 7.12 19.27
C SER A 103 25.21 8.49 18.75
N SER A 104 25.33 8.64 17.43
CA SER A 104 25.69 9.90 16.79
C SER A 104 25.36 9.94 15.30
N ILE A 105 25.10 11.15 14.79
CA ILE A 105 25.05 11.45 13.35
C ILE A 105 25.85 12.74 13.13
N ASN A 106 26.93 12.65 12.34
CA ASN A 106 27.77 13.81 12.04
C ASN A 106 27.00 14.86 11.25
N ALA A 107 27.47 16.11 11.28
CA ALA A 107 26.94 17.20 10.48
C ALA A 107 26.76 16.78 9.00
N TRP A 108 25.59 17.05 8.44
CA TRP A 108 25.21 16.76 7.05
C TRP A 108 25.14 15.29 6.62
N CYS A 109 25.42 14.33 7.51
CA CYS A 109 25.33 12.90 7.20
C CYS A 109 23.97 12.30 7.58
N SER A 110 23.67 11.14 7.01
CA SER A 110 22.45 10.36 7.25
C SER A 110 22.75 8.98 7.80
N LYS A 111 21.75 8.35 8.40
CA LYS A 111 21.78 6.96 8.83
C LYS A 111 20.43 6.30 8.53
N GLU A 112 20.48 5.12 7.93
CA GLU A 112 19.32 4.26 7.72
C GLU A 112 19.02 3.45 8.98
N ILE A 113 17.74 3.42 9.34
CA ILE A 113 17.24 2.78 10.55
C ILE A 113 16.06 1.88 10.18
N PRO A 114 16.21 0.55 10.24
CA PRO A 114 15.08 -0.36 10.04
C PRO A 114 14.18 -0.34 11.28
N ILE A 115 12.87 -0.30 11.05
CA ILE A 115 11.82 -0.53 12.04
C ILE A 115 10.83 -1.54 11.46
N THR A 116 10.21 -2.35 12.31
CA THR A 116 9.13 -3.23 11.87
C THR A 116 7.81 -2.66 12.36
N ILE A 117 6.82 -2.55 11.47
CA ILE A 117 5.48 -2.10 11.82
C ILE A 117 4.44 -3.18 11.49
N LYS A 118 3.34 -3.16 12.24
CA LYS A 118 2.14 -3.94 11.97
C LYS A 118 0.95 -2.99 11.79
N ALA A 119 0.29 -3.10 10.64
CA ALA A 119 -1.04 -2.54 10.42
C ALA A 119 -2.10 -3.49 10.99
N GLU A 120 -3.16 -2.95 11.59
CA GLU A 120 -4.30 -3.77 12.00
C GLU A 120 -4.98 -4.47 10.82
N ASP A 121 -5.63 -5.60 11.05
CA ASP A 121 -6.26 -6.39 9.98
C ASP A 121 -7.44 -5.65 9.34
N GLU A 122 -8.18 -4.86 10.13
CA GLU A 122 -9.39 -4.13 9.71
C GLU A 122 -9.17 -2.63 9.58
N ILE A 123 -7.90 -2.19 9.50
CA ILE A 123 -7.57 -0.79 9.21
C ILE A 123 -8.20 -0.36 7.88
N THR A 124 -8.88 0.79 7.88
CA THR A 124 -9.48 1.35 6.67
C THR A 124 -8.42 1.98 5.79
N GLU A 125 -8.71 2.14 4.50
CA GLU A 125 -7.85 2.90 3.60
C GLU A 125 -7.69 4.36 4.05
N GLY A 126 -6.50 4.92 3.84
CA GLY A 126 -6.20 6.31 4.19
C GLY A 126 -4.76 6.55 4.60
N ALA A 127 -4.48 7.80 4.99
CA ALA A 127 -3.17 8.24 5.45
C ALA A 127 -3.09 8.21 6.98
N TYR A 128 -2.13 7.45 7.50
CA TYR A 128 -1.92 7.24 8.93
C TYR A 128 -0.61 7.85 9.39
N ALA A 129 -0.71 8.83 10.29
CA ALA A 129 0.43 9.53 10.84
C ALA A 129 0.96 8.84 12.11
N ILE A 130 2.28 8.75 12.23
CA ILE A 130 2.96 8.35 13.47
C ILE A 130 3.87 9.51 13.91
N PRO A 131 3.54 10.20 15.02
CA PRO A 131 4.43 11.19 15.60
C PRO A 131 5.63 10.51 16.27
N ILE A 132 6.80 11.11 16.13
CA ILE A 132 8.06 10.66 16.71
C ILE A 132 8.65 11.82 17.49
N VAL A 133 8.74 11.66 18.81
CA VAL A 133 9.42 12.63 19.67
C VAL A 133 10.91 12.35 19.61
N VAL A 134 11.68 13.31 19.13
CA VAL A 134 13.14 13.21 18.98
C VAL A 134 13.83 14.11 19.99
N THR A 135 14.73 13.53 20.76
CA THR A 135 15.65 14.24 21.64
C THR A 135 17.08 13.91 21.25
N PHE A 136 17.98 14.89 21.32
CA PHE A 136 19.39 14.73 20.99
C PHE A 136 20.22 15.82 21.65
N GLY A 137 21.52 15.59 21.79
CA GLY A 137 22.50 16.61 22.13
C GLY A 137 23.23 17.09 20.88
N GLU A 138 23.46 18.40 20.76
CA GLU A 138 24.43 18.92 19.80
C GLU A 138 25.85 18.80 20.35
N TYR A 139 26.81 18.48 19.49
CA TYR A 139 28.21 18.31 19.85
C TYR A 139 29.09 19.24 19.03
N TYR A 140 29.88 20.06 19.73
CA TYR A 140 30.73 21.08 19.11
C TYR A 140 31.95 21.42 19.98
N PHE A 141 32.92 22.09 19.37
CA PHE A 141 34.09 22.61 20.08
C PHE A 141 33.81 24.02 20.60
N ASN A 142 34.04 24.22 21.90
CA ASN A 142 34.03 25.51 22.56
C ASN A 142 35.47 25.87 22.98
N ALA A 143 35.94 27.07 22.63
CA ALA A 143 37.32 27.49 22.87
C ALA A 143 37.72 27.50 24.36
N SER A 144 36.77 27.67 25.28
CA SER A 144 37.03 27.80 26.72
C SER A 144 37.06 26.47 27.47
N VAL A 145 36.33 25.46 26.97
CA VAL A 145 36.09 24.20 27.70
C VAL A 145 36.34 22.94 26.86
N GLY A 146 36.71 23.10 25.58
CA GLY A 146 36.92 22.00 24.65
C GLY A 146 35.60 21.48 24.07
N TYR A 147 35.55 20.18 23.80
CA TYR A 147 34.36 19.55 23.23
C TYR A 147 33.24 19.43 24.26
N VAL A 148 32.06 19.92 23.90
CA VAL A 148 30.87 19.91 24.74
C VAL A 148 29.70 19.26 24.02
N THR A 149 28.83 18.61 24.79
CA THR A 149 27.53 18.14 24.32
C THR A 149 26.45 18.89 25.09
N THR A 150 25.56 19.59 24.39
CA THR A 150 24.46 20.35 25.00
C THR A 150 23.13 19.79 24.51
N SER A 151 22.17 19.59 25.42
CA SER A 151 20.84 19.09 25.05
C SER A 151 20.12 20.10 24.18
N MET A 152 19.53 19.64 23.08
CA MET A 152 18.66 20.43 22.23
C MET A 152 17.21 20.32 22.71
N PRO A 153 16.33 21.29 22.38
CA PRO A 153 14.90 21.16 22.58
C PRO A 153 14.37 19.90 21.88
N SER A 154 13.41 19.23 22.51
CA SER A 154 12.70 18.12 21.87
C SER A 154 11.95 18.59 20.64
N THR A 155 12.03 17.84 19.55
CA THR A 155 11.26 18.08 18.32
C THR A 155 10.32 16.91 18.05
N THR A 156 9.25 17.17 17.32
CA THR A 156 8.31 16.12 16.87
C THR A 156 8.38 16.04 15.36
N ILE A 157 8.68 14.85 14.85
CA ILE A 157 8.67 14.53 13.42
C ILE A 157 7.50 13.59 13.18
N THR A 158 6.73 13.82 12.13
CA THR A 158 5.62 12.93 11.76
C THR A 158 6.00 12.17 10.50
N ILE A 159 5.90 10.85 10.55
CA ILE A 159 5.93 9.99 9.36
C ILE A 159 4.50 9.60 9.00
N VAL A 160 4.22 9.38 7.72
CA VAL A 160 2.90 9.04 7.21
C VAL A 160 3.00 7.77 6.38
N PHE A 161 2.08 6.84 6.64
CA PHE A 161 1.89 5.64 5.83
C PHE A 161 0.56 5.74 5.09
N ASN A 162 0.54 5.34 3.83
CA ASN A 162 -0.69 5.20 3.06
C ASN A 162 -1.13 3.75 3.14
N VAL A 163 -2.35 3.51 3.58
CA VAL A 163 -2.93 2.18 3.62
C VAL A 163 -3.86 2.07 2.42
N GLU A 164 -3.60 1.10 1.56
CA GLU A 164 -4.41 0.78 0.39
C GLU A 164 -5.01 -0.62 0.57
N GLY A 165 -6.34 -0.72 0.49
CA GLY A 165 -7.03 -2.00 0.51
C GLY A 165 -7.15 -2.60 -0.88
N THR A 166 -7.47 -3.90 -0.95
CA THR A 166 -7.75 -4.57 -2.22
C THR A 166 -9.17 -5.12 -2.21
N THR A 167 -9.82 -5.16 -3.37
CA THR A 167 -11.15 -5.73 -3.55
C THR A 167 -11.03 -7.07 -4.29
N THR A 168 -11.55 -8.14 -3.70
CA THR A 168 -11.50 -9.48 -4.30
C THR A 168 -12.85 -10.16 -4.22
N LEU A 169 -13.62 -10.07 -5.31
CA LEU A 169 -14.92 -10.74 -5.45
C LEU A 169 -14.79 -12.15 -6.03
N ASP A 170 -15.40 -13.12 -5.39
CA ASP A 170 -15.51 -14.51 -5.86
C ASP A 170 -16.89 -15.11 -5.60
N VAL A 171 -17.20 -16.22 -6.29
CA VAL A 171 -18.40 -17.02 -5.99
C VAL A 171 -18.08 -17.92 -4.80
N ALA A 172 -18.75 -17.69 -3.68
CA ALA A 172 -18.58 -18.48 -2.46
C ALA A 172 -19.51 -19.69 -2.41
N ASP A 173 -20.75 -19.54 -2.86
CA ASP A 173 -21.75 -20.61 -2.84
C ASP A 173 -22.78 -20.44 -3.95
N VAL A 174 -23.42 -21.55 -4.32
CA VAL A 174 -24.52 -21.60 -5.30
C VAL A 174 -25.56 -22.58 -4.80
N SER A 175 -26.80 -22.12 -4.66
CA SER A 175 -27.95 -22.96 -4.33
C SER A 175 -29.09 -22.73 -5.30
N THR A 176 -29.99 -23.71 -5.40
CA THR A 176 -31.11 -23.69 -6.36
C THR A 176 -32.43 -23.96 -5.66
N ASP A 177 -33.50 -23.33 -6.15
CA ASP A 177 -34.89 -23.63 -5.78
C ASP A 177 -35.72 -23.82 -7.07
N PRO A 178 -36.16 -25.05 -7.39
CA PRO A 178 -36.03 -26.27 -6.60
C PRO A 178 -34.59 -26.75 -6.44
N LEU A 179 -34.31 -27.47 -5.34
CA LEU A 179 -33.00 -28.07 -5.05
C LEU A 179 -32.56 -29.05 -6.15
N GLU A 180 -33.52 -29.74 -6.76
CA GLU A 180 -33.29 -30.63 -7.89
C GLU A 180 -33.83 -30.01 -9.17
N LEU A 181 -32.92 -29.56 -10.03
CA LEU A 181 -33.27 -29.09 -11.37
C LEU A 181 -33.62 -30.26 -12.28
N ARG A 182 -34.67 -30.09 -13.07
CA ARG A 182 -35.20 -31.12 -13.96
C ARG A 182 -35.38 -30.53 -15.35
N LYS A 183 -35.35 -31.38 -16.38
CA LYS A 183 -35.75 -30.96 -17.72
C LYS A 183 -37.18 -30.43 -17.71
N ASP A 184 -37.48 -29.46 -18.58
CA ASP A 184 -38.81 -28.86 -18.72
C ASP A 184 -39.31 -28.15 -17.44
N SER A 185 -38.40 -27.77 -16.52
CA SER A 185 -38.76 -26.93 -15.37
C SER A 185 -38.54 -25.46 -15.69
N GLU A 186 -39.51 -24.65 -15.31
CA GLU A 186 -39.53 -23.19 -15.52
C GLU A 186 -39.30 -22.44 -14.20
N ASN A 187 -38.80 -21.22 -14.29
CA ASN A 187 -38.59 -20.28 -13.18
C ASN A 187 -37.80 -20.90 -12.03
N ASN A 188 -36.71 -21.61 -12.35
CA ASN A 188 -35.82 -22.18 -11.34
C ASN A 188 -34.89 -21.09 -10.82
N ASP A 189 -34.97 -20.80 -9.52
CA ASP A 189 -34.15 -19.79 -8.88
C ASP A 189 -32.75 -20.33 -8.61
N MET A 190 -31.73 -19.57 -8.97
CA MET A 190 -30.31 -19.80 -8.68
C MET A 190 -29.84 -18.68 -7.77
N THR A 191 -29.57 -19.00 -6.50
CA THR A 191 -28.97 -18.06 -5.56
C THR A 191 -27.45 -18.22 -5.60
N VAL A 192 -26.76 -17.19 -6.07
CA VAL A 192 -25.29 -17.13 -6.13
C VAL A 192 -24.80 -16.18 -5.06
N LEU A 193 -24.03 -16.70 -4.09
CA LEU A 193 -23.38 -15.90 -3.05
C LEU A 193 -22.04 -15.38 -3.57
N ILE A 194 -21.91 -14.07 -3.68
CA ILE A 194 -20.64 -13.40 -4.02
C ILE A 194 -20.00 -12.89 -2.74
N GLU A 195 -18.78 -13.34 -2.45
CA GLU A 195 -17.99 -12.91 -1.31
C GLU A 195 -16.93 -11.89 -1.74
N ASN A 196 -16.76 -10.83 -0.95
CA ASN A 196 -15.61 -9.95 -0.99
C ASN A 196 -14.60 -10.35 0.10
N SER A 197 -13.59 -11.13 -0.29
CA SER A 197 -12.48 -11.51 0.60
C SER A 197 -11.41 -10.41 0.74
N GLY A 198 -11.57 -9.32 -0.02
CA GLY A 198 -10.71 -8.15 0.03
C GLY A 198 -10.86 -7.32 1.30
N SER A 199 -9.87 -6.48 1.55
CA SER A 199 -9.86 -5.52 2.65
C SER A 199 -10.47 -4.16 2.30
N ALA A 200 -10.81 -3.93 1.03
CA ALA A 200 -11.58 -2.79 0.56
C ALA A 200 -12.94 -3.22 0.00
N LYS A 201 -13.93 -2.35 0.10
CA LYS A 201 -15.26 -2.58 -0.44
C LYS A 201 -15.27 -2.64 -1.97
N ALA A 202 -16.31 -3.23 -2.52
CA ALA A 202 -16.64 -3.18 -3.94
C ALA A 202 -17.86 -2.29 -4.14
N ARG A 203 -17.82 -1.37 -5.10
CA ARG A 203 -18.94 -0.47 -5.43
C ARG A 203 -19.56 -0.82 -6.77
N SER A 204 -20.85 -0.51 -6.92
CA SER A 204 -21.63 -0.71 -8.15
C SER A 204 -21.44 -2.12 -8.73
N VAL A 205 -21.67 -3.12 -7.89
CA VAL A 205 -21.42 -4.52 -8.24
C VAL A 205 -22.59 -5.02 -9.09
N SER A 206 -22.27 -5.41 -10.33
CA SER A 206 -23.19 -6.01 -11.28
C SER A 206 -22.74 -7.44 -11.58
N VAL A 207 -23.66 -8.38 -11.47
CA VAL A 207 -23.41 -9.79 -11.75
C VAL A 207 -24.32 -10.21 -12.90
N LYS A 208 -23.73 -10.74 -13.96
CA LYS A 208 -24.44 -11.26 -15.12
C LYS A 208 -24.13 -12.74 -15.32
N MET A 209 -25.17 -13.55 -15.32
CA MET A 209 -25.11 -14.95 -15.72
C MET A 209 -25.30 -15.05 -17.24
N ASN A 210 -24.47 -15.84 -17.92
CA ASN A 210 -24.59 -16.09 -19.35
C ASN A 210 -24.97 -17.56 -19.57
N PRO A 211 -26.25 -17.93 -19.38
CA PRO A 211 -26.70 -19.29 -19.60
C PRO A 211 -26.51 -19.68 -21.07
N HIS A 212 -26.37 -20.98 -21.29
CA HIS A 212 -26.39 -21.61 -22.60
C HIS A 212 -27.20 -22.90 -22.51
N SER A 213 -27.65 -23.40 -23.66
CA SER A 213 -28.45 -24.64 -23.75
C SER A 213 -27.85 -25.75 -22.87
N PRO A 214 -28.67 -26.43 -22.05
CA PRO A 214 -30.13 -26.38 -22.04
C PRO A 214 -30.75 -25.27 -21.18
N PHE A 215 -29.96 -24.38 -20.59
CA PHE A 215 -30.47 -23.28 -19.77
C PHE A 215 -30.80 -22.05 -20.60
N VAL A 216 -31.97 -21.47 -20.36
CA VAL A 216 -32.40 -20.21 -20.98
C VAL A 216 -32.89 -19.23 -19.92
N GLU A 217 -32.88 -17.95 -20.27
CA GLU A 217 -33.39 -16.89 -19.41
C GLU A 217 -34.90 -17.07 -19.20
N ALA A 218 -35.35 -17.16 -17.93
CA ALA A 218 -36.77 -17.40 -17.61
C ALA A 218 -37.66 -16.19 -17.97
N TYR A 219 -37.15 -14.99 -17.70
CA TYR A 219 -37.76 -13.72 -18.11
C TYR A 219 -36.71 -12.64 -18.27
N SER A 220 -37.01 -11.61 -19.06
CA SER A 220 -36.08 -10.51 -19.36
C SER A 220 -35.44 -9.93 -18.09
N GLY A 221 -34.12 -10.04 -17.97
CA GLY A 221 -33.34 -9.51 -16.85
C GLY A 221 -33.13 -10.49 -15.68
N SER A 222 -33.75 -11.67 -15.70
CA SER A 222 -33.57 -12.73 -14.68
C SER A 222 -32.14 -13.29 -14.63
N THR A 223 -31.30 -12.96 -15.60
CA THR A 223 -29.87 -13.33 -15.65
C THR A 223 -28.93 -12.22 -15.15
N SER A 224 -29.47 -11.13 -14.57
CA SER A 224 -28.69 -9.99 -14.09
C SER A 224 -29.09 -9.56 -12.69
N GLY A 225 -28.11 -9.16 -11.89
CA GLY A 225 -28.31 -8.64 -10.55
C GLY A 225 -27.37 -7.47 -10.24
N PHE A 226 -27.81 -6.58 -9.36
CA PHE A 226 -27.06 -5.38 -8.97
C PHE A 226 -27.18 -5.11 -7.48
N THR A 227 -26.07 -4.70 -6.86
CA THR A 227 -26.05 -4.07 -5.53
C THR A 227 -25.14 -2.85 -5.55
N GLU A 228 -25.46 -1.86 -4.70
CA GLU A 228 -24.68 -0.63 -4.61
C GLU A 228 -23.28 -0.88 -4.09
N GLU A 229 -23.14 -1.76 -3.09
CA GLU A 229 -21.84 -2.14 -2.56
C GLU A 229 -21.84 -3.54 -1.94
N ILE A 230 -20.64 -4.13 -1.85
CA ILE A 230 -20.33 -5.28 -1.02
C ILE A 230 -19.14 -4.87 -0.14
N GLU A 231 -19.37 -4.77 1.16
CA GLU A 231 -18.36 -4.37 2.14
C GLU A 231 -17.13 -5.31 2.13
N ALA A 232 -16.00 -4.81 2.62
CA ALA A 232 -14.83 -5.65 2.85
C ALA A 232 -15.19 -6.81 3.78
N ARG A 233 -14.68 -8.02 3.49
CA ARG A 233 -14.91 -9.23 4.30
C ARG A 233 -16.39 -9.58 4.48
N SER A 234 -17.22 -9.22 3.52
CA SER A 234 -18.66 -9.47 3.53
C SER A 234 -19.10 -10.18 2.25
N SER A 235 -20.38 -10.54 2.17
CA SER A 235 -20.95 -11.26 1.03
C SER A 235 -22.34 -10.76 0.70
N HIS A 236 -22.75 -10.93 -0.55
CA HIS A 236 -24.09 -10.60 -1.04
C HIS A 236 -24.64 -11.71 -1.94
N SER A 237 -25.90 -12.06 -1.73
CA SER A 237 -26.60 -13.06 -2.55
C SER A 237 -27.31 -12.41 -3.72
N PHE A 238 -27.08 -12.92 -4.93
CA PHE A 238 -27.82 -12.57 -6.12
C PHE A 238 -28.73 -13.73 -6.51
N VAL A 239 -29.99 -13.44 -6.82
CA VAL A 239 -30.97 -14.44 -7.27
C VAL A 239 -31.19 -14.25 -8.77
N PHE A 240 -31.03 -15.33 -9.51
CA PHE A 240 -31.29 -15.43 -10.95
C PHE A 240 -32.40 -16.45 -11.19
N ALA A 241 -33.12 -16.36 -12.31
CA ALA A 241 -34.11 -17.36 -12.70
C ALA A 241 -33.79 -17.92 -14.09
N LEU A 242 -33.79 -19.24 -14.22
CA LEU A 242 -33.54 -19.93 -15.49
C LEU A 242 -34.63 -20.96 -15.77
N ASP A 243 -34.99 -21.11 -17.04
CA ASP A 243 -35.77 -22.25 -17.53
C ASP A 243 -34.83 -23.31 -18.11
N ILE A 244 -35.29 -24.55 -18.13
CA ILE A 244 -34.55 -25.69 -18.68
C ILE A 244 -35.33 -26.23 -19.87
N GLU A 245 -34.70 -26.20 -21.05
CA GLU A 245 -35.28 -26.65 -22.31
C GLU A 245 -35.84 -28.08 -22.22
N ASP A 246 -36.91 -28.35 -22.99
CA ASP A 246 -37.39 -29.72 -23.17
C ASP A 246 -36.29 -30.58 -23.83
N GLY A 247 -36.20 -31.84 -23.40
CA GLY A 247 -35.19 -32.77 -23.87
C GLY A 247 -33.79 -32.54 -23.30
N ALA A 248 -33.61 -31.63 -22.34
CA ALA A 248 -32.34 -31.45 -21.65
C ALA A 248 -31.79 -32.77 -21.11
N GLU A 249 -30.54 -33.08 -21.45
CA GLU A 249 -29.87 -34.27 -20.95
C GLU A 249 -29.51 -34.10 -19.46
N GLU A 250 -29.54 -35.21 -18.73
CA GLU A 250 -29.05 -35.23 -17.35
C GLU A 250 -27.53 -35.01 -17.35
N GLY A 251 -27.06 -34.21 -16.40
CA GLY A 251 -25.64 -33.89 -16.35
C GLY A 251 -25.32 -32.64 -15.56
N SER A 252 -24.03 -32.31 -15.56
CA SER A 252 -23.49 -31.10 -14.97
C SER A 252 -23.13 -30.11 -16.07
N TYR A 253 -23.61 -28.89 -15.92
CA TYR A 253 -23.46 -27.82 -16.89
C TYR A 253 -22.75 -26.65 -16.23
N THR A 254 -21.72 -26.12 -16.90
CA THR A 254 -20.94 -25.01 -16.37
C THR A 254 -21.45 -23.70 -16.95
N ILE A 255 -22.01 -22.83 -16.12
CA ILE A 255 -22.55 -21.54 -16.57
C ILE A 255 -21.55 -20.42 -16.26
N PRO A 256 -21.10 -19.65 -17.28
CA PRO A 256 -20.27 -18.48 -17.07
C PRO A 256 -21.01 -17.36 -16.32
N ILE A 257 -20.31 -16.72 -15.38
CA ILE A 257 -20.75 -15.51 -14.69
C ILE A 257 -19.71 -14.41 -14.91
N ILE A 258 -20.18 -13.20 -15.17
CA ILE A 258 -19.36 -11.99 -15.23
C ILE A 258 -19.72 -11.11 -14.03
N ILE A 259 -18.72 -10.79 -13.22
CA ILE A 259 -18.83 -9.85 -12.10
C ILE A 259 -18.12 -8.57 -12.51
N GLU A 260 -18.85 -7.47 -12.57
CA GLU A 260 -18.32 -6.14 -12.84
C GLU A 260 -18.49 -5.26 -11.61
N TYR A 261 -17.47 -4.51 -11.24
CA TYR A 261 -17.51 -3.64 -10.06
C TYR A 261 -16.52 -2.48 -10.21
N ILE A 262 -16.68 -1.48 -9.35
CA ILE A 262 -15.75 -0.36 -9.17
C ILE A 262 -14.98 -0.64 -7.87
N GLY A 263 -13.65 -0.71 -7.97
CA GLY A 263 -12.78 -0.79 -6.80
C GLY A 263 -12.68 0.55 -6.07
N GLU A 264 -12.06 0.55 -4.89
CA GLU A 264 -11.91 1.79 -4.10
C GLU A 264 -11.01 2.83 -4.82
N ASP A 265 -10.06 2.35 -5.63
CA ASP A 265 -9.23 3.12 -6.56
C ASP A 265 -10.01 3.78 -7.72
N ALA A 266 -11.34 3.68 -7.71
CA ALA A 266 -12.27 4.16 -8.73
C ALA A 266 -12.10 3.52 -10.12
N HIS A 267 -11.28 2.47 -10.26
CA HIS A 267 -11.17 1.71 -11.50
C HIS A 267 -12.30 0.71 -11.62
N LYS A 268 -12.72 0.47 -12.87
CA LYS A 268 -13.69 -0.58 -13.21
C LYS A 268 -12.96 -1.90 -13.41
N TYR A 269 -13.47 -2.93 -12.75
CA TYR A 269 -12.98 -4.29 -12.84
C TYR A 269 -14.04 -5.20 -13.45
N SER A 270 -13.58 -6.20 -14.20
CA SER A 270 -14.40 -7.29 -14.70
C SER A 270 -13.72 -8.61 -14.34
N ARG A 271 -14.49 -9.58 -13.83
CA ARG A 271 -14.05 -10.93 -13.46
C ARG A 271 -14.96 -11.95 -14.11
N LYS A 272 -14.35 -12.92 -14.77
CA LYS A 272 -15.06 -14.08 -15.33
C LYS A 272 -14.93 -15.24 -14.35
N LYS A 273 -16.07 -15.77 -13.94
CA LYS A 273 -16.23 -16.93 -13.07
C LYS A 273 -17.17 -17.93 -13.73
N SER A 274 -17.34 -19.08 -13.11
CA SER A 274 -18.25 -20.10 -13.60
C SER A 274 -18.87 -20.84 -12.43
N ILE A 275 -20.15 -21.17 -12.55
CA ILE A 275 -20.86 -22.03 -11.62
C ILE A 275 -21.20 -23.36 -12.30
N THR A 276 -21.48 -24.38 -11.52
CA THR A 276 -21.93 -25.67 -12.04
C THR A 276 -23.33 -25.95 -11.56
N LEU A 277 -24.26 -26.15 -12.49
CA LEU A 277 -25.63 -26.58 -12.21
C LEU A 277 -25.80 -28.03 -12.66
N LYS A 278 -26.63 -28.78 -11.94
CA LYS A 278 -26.87 -30.19 -12.23
C LYS A 278 -28.34 -30.43 -12.55
N ILE A 279 -28.61 -30.98 -13.74
CA ILE A 279 -29.93 -31.50 -14.12
C ILE A 279 -29.99 -32.96 -13.71
N SER A 280 -31.03 -33.32 -12.96
CA SER A 280 -31.24 -34.67 -12.44
C SER A 280 -32.42 -35.37 -13.12
N SER A 281 -32.40 -36.70 -13.10
CA SER A 281 -33.51 -37.54 -13.57
C SER A 281 -34.80 -37.23 -12.82
N GLN A 282 -35.93 -37.29 -13.52
CA GLN A 282 -37.23 -37.32 -12.87
C GLN A 282 -37.40 -38.65 -12.13
N ALA A 283 -37.61 -38.61 -10.81
CA ALA A 283 -37.98 -39.81 -10.08
C ALA A 283 -39.31 -40.34 -10.62
N LEU A 284 -39.30 -41.54 -11.22
CA LEU A 284 -40.53 -42.25 -11.56
C LEU A 284 -41.25 -42.60 -10.27
N VAL A 285 -42.28 -41.81 -9.92
CA VAL A 285 -43.24 -42.21 -8.89
C VAL A 285 -44.16 -43.24 -9.54
N PHE A 286 -43.92 -44.52 -9.23
CA PHE A 286 -44.77 -45.64 -9.61
C PHE A 286 -45.98 -45.75 -8.68
#